data_AF-A0A538S566-F1
#
_entry.id   AF-A0A538S566-F1
#
_cell.length_a   1.000
_cell.length_b   1.000
_cell.length_c   1.000
_cell.angle_alpha   90.00
_cell.angle_beta   90.00
_cell.angle_gamma   90.00
#
_symmetry.space_group_name_H-M   'P 1'
#
loop_
_entity.id
_entity.type
_entity.pdbx_description
1 polymer ?
#
loop_
_entity_poly.entity_id
_entity_poly.type
_entity_poly.pdbx_seq_one_letter_code
_entity_poly.pdbx_strand_id
1 'polypeptide(L)'
;MKELVRSAFQWLADTRLARRVVDTLFGARARRRIVELDHQSVARCQNRTLLGLVHQGHRTRFGRDHDFRRIRNAGDFRRLVPLRTPGELWREYWQPAYPDLAGATWPGPIPYLAISAATSNVPLPYIPVSLDLWATHQTAALTALAFVLHARPRTRLCTGRLCLVGGGTMLSPAGDPAAAESLEAIAFRKLSPYLQPYALTYPALADRDNGQADNKPLVDLAQRCTRVPVTTLAGSADALAALLAHAKRLTGHDCVTSIWPHLAAILYTSSTLPLGRSRLLEEVGDPRLLCLEMVLRPEGAVAIEDPRHRGLRLLPDHGIYFEFVPVDQLDRPRPERLSAAEVKVGVPYALAISSPAGVWACLVGSVVRFERRDPPLLQLVEAGNLWQQPSFSMPAVAEPVTAAHAFPAQPPHRRSAGTPAAHPGTSFRSALSAHAGRE
;
A
#
# COMPACT_ATOMS: atom_id res chain seq x y z
N MET A 1 -28.05 5.23 -20.17
CA MET A 1 -28.47 4.05 -19.36
C MET A 1 -27.48 3.72 -18.23
N LYS A 2 -26.17 3.51 -18.48
CA LYS A 2 -25.17 3.23 -17.41
C LYS A 2 -25.07 4.34 -16.35
N GLU A 3 -25.14 5.61 -16.74
CA GLU A 3 -25.11 6.74 -15.77
C GLU A 3 -26.39 6.87 -14.95
N LEU A 4 -27.56 6.64 -15.55
CA LEU A 4 -28.84 6.64 -14.84
C LEU A 4 -28.92 5.49 -13.81
N VAL A 5 -28.41 4.31 -14.16
CA VAL A 5 -28.31 3.18 -13.23
C VAL A 5 -27.31 3.48 -12.11
N ARG A 6 -26.17 4.14 -12.42
CA ARG A 6 -25.18 4.57 -11.42
C ARG A 6 -25.76 5.62 -10.46
N SER A 7 -26.51 6.58 -10.97
CA SER A 7 -27.17 7.64 -10.20
C SER A 7 -28.28 7.09 -9.28
N ALA A 8 -29.15 6.23 -9.82
CA ALA A 8 -30.19 5.56 -9.03
C ALA A 8 -29.59 4.65 -7.93
N PHE A 9 -28.48 3.98 -8.22
CA PHE A 9 -27.79 3.14 -7.24
C PHE A 9 -27.04 3.98 -6.18
N GLN A 10 -26.42 5.10 -6.56
CA GLN A 10 -25.81 6.04 -5.61
C GLN A 10 -26.87 6.60 -4.64
N TRP A 11 -28.06 6.92 -5.16
CA TRP A 11 -29.19 7.33 -4.34
C TRP A 11 -29.66 6.22 -3.38
N LEU A 12 -29.75 4.98 -3.84
CA LEU A 12 -30.07 3.82 -2.99
C LEU A 12 -29.00 3.55 -1.93
N ALA A 13 -27.72 3.65 -2.28
CA ALA A 13 -26.57 3.48 -1.37
C ALA A 13 -26.51 4.58 -0.30
N ASP A 14 -27.07 5.76 -0.56
CA ASP A 14 -27.17 6.85 0.41
C ASP A 14 -28.32 6.70 1.40
N THR A 15 -29.22 5.72 1.20
CA THR A 15 -30.28 5.47 2.17
C THR A 15 -29.72 4.98 3.51
N ARG A 16 -30.30 5.46 4.62
CA ARG A 16 -29.89 5.04 5.97
C ARG A 16 -29.96 3.52 6.17
N LEU A 17 -30.90 2.85 5.50
CA LEU A 17 -31.04 1.40 5.55
C LEU A 17 -29.91 0.69 4.81
N ALA A 18 -29.59 1.10 3.58
CA ALA A 18 -28.47 0.52 2.82
C ALA A 18 -27.15 0.68 3.58
N ARG A 19 -26.88 1.88 4.12
CA ARG A 19 -25.68 2.14 4.92
C ARG A 19 -25.56 1.21 6.14
N ARG A 20 -26.68 0.94 6.83
CA ARG A 20 -26.72 0.00 7.97
C ARG A 20 -26.48 -1.45 7.56
N VAL A 21 -27.03 -1.88 6.43
CA VAL A 21 -26.82 -3.23 5.90
C VAL A 21 -25.35 -3.42 5.52
N VAL A 22 -24.76 -2.46 4.79
CA VAL A 22 -23.33 -2.49 4.43
C VAL A 22 -22.46 -2.53 5.67
N ASP A 23 -22.74 -1.70 6.67
CA ASP A 23 -22.01 -1.67 7.94
C ASP A 23 -22.09 -3.01 8.69
N THR A 24 -23.26 -3.64 8.70
CA THR A 24 -23.47 -4.95 9.34
C THR A 24 -22.69 -6.07 8.64
N LEU A 25 -22.73 -6.10 7.30
CA LEU A 25 -21.97 -7.05 6.48
C LEU A 25 -20.46 -6.84 6.66
N PHE A 26 -20.03 -5.57 6.66
CA PHE A 26 -18.65 -5.20 6.88
C PHE A 26 -18.17 -5.60 8.28
N GLY A 27 -18.98 -5.38 9.32
CA GLY A 27 -18.72 -5.85 10.68
C GLY A 27 -18.62 -7.37 10.82
N ALA A 28 -19.48 -8.12 10.12
CA ALA A 28 -19.38 -9.58 10.10
C ALA A 28 -18.09 -10.06 9.42
N ARG A 29 -17.72 -9.46 8.28
CA ARG A 29 -16.47 -9.75 7.58
C ARG A 29 -15.24 -9.38 8.42
N ALA A 30 -15.26 -8.23 9.08
CA ALA A 30 -14.21 -7.77 9.97
C ALA A 30 -13.97 -8.76 11.12
N ARG A 31 -15.04 -9.22 11.79
CA ARG A 31 -14.92 -10.23 12.85
C ARG A 31 -14.28 -11.52 12.36
N ARG A 32 -14.72 -12.04 11.21
CA ARG A 32 -14.11 -13.23 10.59
C ARG A 32 -12.63 -12.99 10.27
N ARG A 33 -12.28 -11.83 9.73
CA ARG A 33 -10.90 -11.46 9.40
C ARG A 33 -9.98 -11.49 10.62
N ILE A 34 -10.42 -10.96 11.75
CA ILE A 34 -9.62 -10.97 12.99
C ILE A 34 -9.39 -12.41 13.48
N VAL A 35 -10.44 -13.24 13.50
CA VAL A 35 -10.34 -14.66 13.88
C VAL A 35 -9.40 -15.42 12.95
N GLU A 36 -9.50 -15.19 11.64
CA GLU A 36 -8.58 -15.76 10.65
C GLU A 36 -7.13 -15.38 10.94
N LEU A 37 -6.85 -14.09 11.18
CA LEU A 37 -5.50 -13.62 11.47
C LEU A 37 -4.93 -14.25 12.75
N ASP A 38 -5.75 -14.47 13.77
CA ASP A 38 -5.33 -15.04 15.06
C ASP A 38 -5.03 -16.54 15.00
N HIS A 39 -5.64 -17.28 14.07
CA HIS A 39 -5.44 -18.73 13.93
C HIS A 39 -4.49 -19.12 12.78
N GLN A 40 -3.97 -18.15 12.03
CA GLN A 40 -3.08 -18.42 10.91
C GLN A 40 -1.64 -18.69 11.36
N SER A 41 -1.05 -19.76 10.83
CA SER A 41 0.38 -20.01 10.95
C SER A 41 1.15 -19.09 10.00
N VAL A 42 1.95 -18.17 10.56
CA VAL A 42 2.81 -17.24 9.81
C VAL A 42 3.69 -17.97 8.80
N ALA A 43 4.38 -19.04 9.22
CA ALA A 43 5.26 -19.83 8.37
C ALA A 43 4.53 -20.44 7.17
N ARG A 44 3.33 -21.02 7.41
CA ARG A 44 2.52 -21.61 6.34
C ARG A 44 2.02 -20.55 5.36
N CYS A 45 1.53 -19.41 5.86
CA CYS A 45 1.08 -18.31 5.03
C CYS A 45 2.20 -17.77 4.15
N GLN A 46 3.37 -17.49 4.73
CA GLN A 46 4.52 -16.95 4.00
C GLN A 46 5.08 -17.93 2.97
N ASN A 47 5.17 -19.23 3.28
CA ASN A 47 5.60 -20.22 2.30
C ASN A 47 4.60 -20.34 1.13
N ARG A 48 3.30 -20.32 1.42
CA ARG A 48 2.27 -20.31 0.37
C ARG A 48 2.37 -19.06 -0.50
N THR A 49 2.55 -17.88 0.10
CA THR A 49 2.72 -16.62 -0.61
C THR A 49 3.95 -16.67 -1.51
N LEU A 50 5.11 -17.08 -0.99
CA LEU A 50 6.34 -17.23 -1.77
C LEU A 50 6.15 -18.13 -2.99
N LEU A 51 5.62 -19.34 -2.79
CA LEU A 51 5.45 -20.29 -3.89
C LEU A 51 4.42 -19.80 -4.91
N GLY A 52 3.38 -19.09 -4.47
CA GLY A 52 2.42 -18.44 -5.36
C GLY A 52 3.07 -17.35 -6.22
N LEU A 53 3.86 -16.47 -5.60
CA LEU A 53 4.60 -15.42 -6.30
C LEU A 53 5.57 -16.03 -7.33
N VAL A 54 6.41 -16.98 -6.91
CA VAL A 54 7.39 -17.65 -7.78
C VAL A 54 6.70 -18.36 -8.94
N HIS A 55 5.57 -19.03 -8.68
CA HIS A 55 4.80 -19.68 -9.73
C HIS A 55 4.25 -18.68 -10.75
N GLN A 56 3.78 -17.51 -10.33
CA GLN A 56 3.34 -16.47 -11.25
C GLN A 56 4.53 -15.87 -12.03
N GLY A 57 5.63 -15.60 -11.34
CA GLY A 57 6.84 -14.97 -11.89
C GLY A 57 7.72 -15.86 -12.78
N HIS A 58 7.53 -17.18 -12.82
CA HIS A 58 8.51 -18.10 -13.43
C HIS A 58 8.76 -17.90 -14.94
N ARG A 59 7.85 -17.23 -15.67
CA ARG A 59 7.99 -16.94 -17.10
C ARG A 59 8.55 -15.56 -17.40
N THR A 60 8.81 -14.74 -16.39
CA THR A 60 9.42 -13.42 -16.60
C THR A 60 10.89 -13.56 -16.94
N ARG A 61 11.52 -12.49 -17.42
CA ARG A 61 12.99 -12.47 -17.61
C ARG A 61 13.69 -12.81 -16.29
N PHE A 62 13.31 -12.14 -15.20
CA PHE A 62 13.85 -12.42 -13.86
C PHE A 62 13.67 -13.88 -13.43
N GLY A 63 12.47 -14.45 -13.66
CA GLY A 63 12.18 -15.82 -13.29
C GLY A 63 13.01 -16.86 -14.07
N ARG A 64 13.41 -16.56 -15.30
CA ARG A 64 14.34 -17.38 -16.09
C ARG A 64 15.78 -17.23 -15.59
N ASP A 65 16.23 -16.00 -15.38
CA ASP A 65 17.61 -15.69 -14.94
C ASP A 65 17.93 -16.35 -13.58
N HIS A 66 16.92 -16.48 -12.72
CA HIS A 66 17.04 -17.06 -11.37
C HIS A 66 16.42 -18.47 -11.24
N ASP A 67 16.10 -19.14 -12.35
CA ASP A 67 15.60 -20.52 -12.41
C ASP A 67 14.44 -20.82 -11.42
N PHE A 68 13.40 -20.00 -11.46
CA PHE A 68 12.23 -20.11 -10.57
C PHE A 68 11.54 -21.48 -10.64
N ARG A 69 11.72 -22.23 -11.73
CA ARG A 69 11.15 -23.57 -11.90
C ARG A 69 11.68 -24.58 -10.88
N ARG A 70 12.90 -24.38 -10.36
CA ARG A 70 13.54 -25.23 -9.36
C ARG A 70 13.20 -24.85 -7.92
N ILE A 71 12.60 -23.69 -7.69
CA ILE A 71 12.29 -23.23 -6.33
C ILE A 71 11.09 -24.01 -5.79
N ARG A 72 11.30 -24.77 -4.71
CA ARG A 72 10.25 -25.56 -4.03
C ARG A 72 9.99 -25.11 -2.59
N ASN A 73 10.88 -24.33 -2.02
CA ASN A 73 10.79 -23.81 -0.66
C ASN A 73 11.59 -22.50 -0.51
N ALA A 74 11.49 -21.88 0.66
CA ALA A 74 12.22 -20.66 0.99
C ALA A 74 13.75 -20.82 0.91
N GLY A 75 14.30 -21.99 1.23
CA GLY A 75 15.74 -22.26 1.12
C GLY A 75 16.24 -22.22 -0.33
N ASP A 76 15.49 -22.82 -1.26
CA ASP A 76 15.82 -22.76 -2.69
C ASP A 76 15.75 -21.33 -3.22
N PHE A 77 14.72 -20.57 -2.81
CA PHE A 77 14.59 -19.16 -3.15
C PHE A 77 15.79 -18.36 -2.65
N ARG A 78 16.19 -18.56 -1.39
CA ARG A 78 17.36 -17.90 -0.80
C ARG A 78 18.68 -18.30 -1.47
N ARG A 79 18.76 -19.46 -2.10
CA ARG A 79 19.97 -19.88 -2.83
C ARG A 79 20.04 -19.26 -4.22
N LEU A 80 18.90 -19.13 -4.91
CA LEU A 80 18.83 -18.75 -6.31
C LEU A 80 18.60 -17.25 -6.54
N VAL A 81 17.95 -16.57 -5.59
CA VAL A 81 17.58 -15.15 -5.71
C VAL A 81 18.41 -14.31 -4.72
N PRO A 82 19.38 -13.51 -5.16
CA PRO A 82 20.17 -12.66 -4.29
C PRO A 82 19.35 -11.48 -3.78
N LEU A 83 19.76 -10.91 -2.64
CA LEU A 83 19.24 -9.63 -2.16
C LEU A 83 19.61 -8.53 -3.15
N ARG A 84 18.70 -7.57 -3.32
CA ARG A 84 18.92 -6.38 -4.15
C ARG A 84 18.34 -5.15 -3.49
N THR A 85 18.82 -4.00 -3.91
CA THR A 85 18.22 -2.69 -3.65
C THR A 85 17.22 -2.34 -4.75
N PRO A 86 16.31 -1.37 -4.52
CA PRO A 86 15.46 -0.83 -5.57
C PRO A 86 16.26 -0.30 -6.77
N GLY A 87 17.45 0.26 -6.54
CA GLY A 87 18.33 0.78 -7.59
C GLY A 87 18.91 -0.30 -8.51
N GLU A 88 19.30 -1.44 -7.94
CA GLU A 88 19.80 -2.58 -8.72
C GLU A 88 18.69 -3.21 -9.55
N LEU A 89 17.50 -3.41 -8.97
CA LEU A 89 16.33 -3.89 -9.72
C LEU A 89 15.95 -2.93 -10.85
N TRP A 90 16.02 -1.63 -10.59
CA TRP A 90 15.79 -0.62 -11.62
C TRP A 90 16.78 -0.76 -12.77
N ARG A 91 18.09 -0.74 -12.49
CA ARG A 91 19.14 -0.79 -13.52
C ARG A 91 19.13 -2.08 -14.32
N GLU A 92 18.98 -3.23 -13.66
CA GLU A 92 19.14 -4.55 -14.31
C GLU A 92 17.88 -4.98 -15.09
N TYR A 93 16.70 -4.65 -14.56
CA TYR A 93 15.44 -5.24 -15.03
C TYR A 93 14.39 -4.24 -15.47
N TRP A 94 14.17 -3.14 -14.74
CA TRP A 94 13.06 -2.23 -15.05
C TRP A 94 13.43 -1.18 -16.09
N GLN A 95 14.59 -0.53 -15.97
CA GLN A 95 15.06 0.47 -16.92
C GLN A 95 15.15 -0.06 -18.37
N PRO A 96 15.66 -1.28 -18.64
CA PRO A 96 15.71 -1.80 -20.02
C PRO A 96 14.35 -2.17 -20.61
N ALA A 97 13.34 -2.41 -19.77
CA ALA A 97 11.98 -2.76 -20.20
C ALA A 97 11.05 -1.54 -20.27
N TYR A 98 11.45 -0.41 -19.70
CA TYR A 98 10.65 0.80 -19.67
C TYR A 98 10.33 1.31 -21.10
N PRO A 99 9.08 1.72 -21.41
CA PRO A 99 7.94 1.94 -20.50
C PRO A 99 7.06 0.72 -20.22
N ASP A 100 7.20 -0.38 -20.98
CA ASP A 100 6.40 -1.60 -20.79
C ASP A 100 7.13 -2.63 -19.93
N LEU A 101 6.93 -2.53 -18.62
CA LEU A 101 7.59 -3.40 -17.63
C LEU A 101 7.00 -4.81 -17.57
N ALA A 102 5.94 -5.11 -18.33
CA ALA A 102 5.30 -6.41 -18.33
C ALA A 102 6.29 -7.50 -18.82
N GLY A 103 6.33 -8.62 -18.10
CA GLY A 103 7.22 -9.74 -18.41
C GLY A 103 8.69 -9.55 -18.00
N ALA A 104 9.11 -8.35 -17.56
CA ALA A 104 10.47 -8.12 -17.08
C ALA A 104 10.71 -8.84 -15.74
N THR A 105 9.93 -8.49 -14.72
CA THR A 105 10.02 -9.07 -13.37
C THR A 105 8.68 -9.60 -12.86
N TRP A 106 7.56 -9.11 -13.42
CA TRP A 106 6.20 -9.57 -13.17
C TRP A 106 5.47 -9.87 -14.49
N PRO A 107 4.64 -10.92 -14.59
CA PRO A 107 3.95 -11.24 -15.83
C PRO A 107 2.79 -10.28 -16.16
N GLY A 108 2.15 -9.70 -15.14
CA GLY A 108 1.01 -8.81 -15.31
C GLY A 108 1.40 -7.39 -15.71
N PRO A 109 0.43 -6.57 -16.15
CA PRO A 109 0.68 -5.18 -16.50
C PRO A 109 1.11 -4.37 -15.27
N ILE A 110 2.04 -3.45 -15.48
CA ILE A 110 2.48 -2.46 -14.49
C ILE A 110 1.96 -1.09 -14.91
N PRO A 111 0.75 -0.68 -14.46
CA PRO A 111 0.16 0.58 -14.89
C PRO A 111 0.83 1.80 -14.24
N TYR A 112 1.45 1.63 -13.07
CA TYR A 112 1.98 2.74 -12.28
C TYR A 112 3.40 2.49 -11.79
N LEU A 113 4.10 3.59 -11.57
CA LEU A 113 5.42 3.70 -10.98
C LEU A 113 5.33 4.62 -9.78
N ALA A 114 5.68 4.12 -8.59
CA ALA A 114 5.71 4.93 -7.39
C ALA A 114 6.98 5.77 -7.34
N ILE A 115 6.79 7.06 -7.04
CA ILE A 115 7.83 8.06 -6.82
C ILE A 115 7.86 8.33 -5.32
N SER A 116 9.00 8.02 -4.68
CA SER A 116 9.22 8.39 -3.29
C SER A 116 9.65 9.86 -3.24
N ALA A 117 8.87 10.71 -2.55
CA ALA A 117 9.13 12.16 -2.46
C ALA A 117 10.38 12.54 -1.62
N ALA A 118 11.14 11.56 -1.13
CA ALA A 118 12.16 11.78 -0.10
C ALA A 118 13.54 12.25 -0.60
N THR A 119 13.77 12.47 -1.90
CA THR A 119 15.00 13.18 -2.31
C THR A 119 14.71 14.20 -3.40
N SER A 120 14.81 15.46 -3.03
CA SER A 120 14.47 16.63 -3.84
C SER A 120 15.37 16.84 -5.06
N ASN A 121 16.44 16.07 -5.26
CA ASN A 121 17.45 16.33 -6.30
C ASN A 121 18.12 15.09 -6.92
N VAL A 122 17.59 13.88 -6.70
CA VAL A 122 18.12 12.64 -7.30
C VAL A 122 17.02 12.00 -8.14
N PRO A 123 17.29 11.53 -9.38
CA PRO A 123 16.37 10.66 -10.10
C PRO A 123 16.28 9.34 -9.33
N LEU A 124 15.37 9.27 -8.35
CA LEU A 124 15.17 8.07 -7.54
C LEU A 124 14.60 6.95 -8.39
N PRO A 125 14.96 5.68 -8.10
CA PRO A 125 14.44 4.55 -8.84
C PRO A 125 12.92 4.47 -8.66
N TYR A 126 12.21 4.38 -9.77
CA TYR A 126 10.77 4.15 -9.75
C TYR A 126 10.47 2.73 -9.29
N ILE A 127 9.48 2.57 -8.40
CA ILE A 127 9.05 1.25 -7.92
C ILE A 127 7.79 0.83 -8.70
N PRO A 128 7.80 -0.31 -9.42
CA PRO A 128 6.63 -0.83 -10.10
C PRO A 128 5.45 -1.08 -9.16
N VAL A 129 4.26 -0.62 -9.57
CA VAL A 129 3.00 -0.90 -8.89
C VAL A 129 2.05 -1.60 -9.85
N SER A 130 1.95 -2.93 -9.69
CA SER A 130 1.01 -3.76 -10.43
C SER A 130 -0.41 -3.67 -9.85
N LEU A 131 -1.39 -4.18 -10.58
CA LEU A 131 -2.76 -4.34 -10.07
C LEU A 131 -2.85 -5.36 -8.92
N ASP A 132 -2.01 -6.38 -8.92
CA ASP A 132 -1.97 -7.38 -7.86
C ASP A 132 -1.41 -6.77 -6.58
N LEU A 133 -0.33 -5.99 -6.68
CA LEU A 133 0.25 -5.26 -5.55
C LEU A 133 -0.76 -4.25 -5.00
N TRP A 134 -1.46 -3.55 -5.88
CA TRP A 134 -2.55 -2.66 -5.50
C TRP A 134 -3.62 -3.37 -4.64
N ALA A 135 -4.03 -4.58 -5.03
CA ALA A 135 -5.00 -5.37 -4.28
C ALA A 135 -4.50 -5.77 -2.88
N THR A 136 -3.19 -5.97 -2.72
CA THR A 136 -2.59 -6.23 -1.39
C THR A 136 -2.76 -5.04 -0.44
N HIS A 137 -2.53 -3.81 -0.93
CA HIS A 137 -2.73 -2.59 -0.15
C HIS A 137 -4.19 -2.38 0.23
N GLN A 138 -5.12 -2.65 -0.69
CA GLN A 138 -6.55 -2.60 -0.39
C GLN A 138 -6.93 -3.60 0.71
N THR A 139 -6.38 -4.81 0.65
CA THR A 139 -6.61 -5.84 1.68
C THR A 139 -6.05 -5.43 3.05
N ALA A 140 -4.91 -4.72 3.06
CA ALA A 140 -4.32 -4.17 4.28
C ALA A 140 -5.21 -3.08 4.88
N ALA A 141 -5.70 -2.14 4.06
CA ALA A 141 -6.63 -1.10 4.52
C ALA A 141 -7.93 -1.69 5.10
N LEU A 142 -8.50 -2.72 4.46
CA LEU A 142 -9.67 -3.43 4.99
C LEU A 142 -9.37 -4.16 6.30
N THR A 143 -8.15 -4.67 6.46
CA THR A 143 -7.69 -5.29 7.71
C THR A 143 -7.55 -4.26 8.83
N ALA A 144 -7.03 -3.05 8.54
CA ALA A 144 -6.98 -1.96 9.51
C ALA A 144 -8.38 -1.57 9.99
N LEU A 145 -9.34 -1.42 9.07
CA LEU A 145 -10.74 -1.16 9.42
C LEU A 145 -11.36 -2.32 10.23
N ALA A 146 -10.93 -3.56 10.00
CA ALA A 146 -11.37 -4.69 10.82
C ALA A 146 -10.85 -4.58 12.27
N PHE A 147 -9.60 -4.14 12.48
CA PHE A 147 -9.09 -3.82 13.83
C PHE A 147 -9.89 -2.71 14.50
N VAL A 148 -10.26 -1.66 13.75
CA VAL A 148 -11.11 -0.57 14.27
C VAL A 148 -12.45 -1.11 14.76
N LEU A 149 -13.15 -1.91 13.94
CA LEU A 149 -14.44 -2.49 14.32
C LEU A 149 -14.33 -3.50 15.45
N HIS A 150 -13.21 -4.20 15.56
CA HIS A 150 -12.97 -5.10 16.68
C HIS A 150 -12.76 -4.32 17.99
N ALA A 151 -11.97 -3.25 17.96
CA ALA A 151 -11.73 -2.39 19.12
C ALA A 151 -12.98 -1.56 19.49
N ARG A 152 -13.83 -1.22 18.51
CA ARG A 152 -15.08 -0.47 18.72
C ARG A 152 -16.27 -1.14 18.01
N PRO A 153 -16.84 -2.22 18.57
CA PRO A 153 -17.91 -3.00 17.91
C PRO A 153 -19.22 -2.25 17.67
N ARG A 154 -19.44 -1.14 18.39
CA ARG A 154 -20.65 -0.29 18.26
C ARG A 154 -20.51 0.79 17.20
N THR A 155 -19.30 1.00 16.68
CA THR A 155 -19.04 1.99 15.64
C THR A 155 -19.73 1.58 14.34
N ARG A 156 -20.29 2.57 13.65
CA ARG A 156 -20.81 2.42 12.30
C ARG A 156 -19.92 3.20 11.32
N LEU A 157 -19.02 2.51 10.64
CA LEU A 157 -18.06 3.13 9.73
C LEU A 157 -18.76 3.64 8.48
N CYS A 158 -19.70 2.86 7.94
CA CYS A 158 -20.39 3.17 6.69
C CYS A 158 -21.56 4.16 6.86
N THR A 159 -21.83 4.66 8.07
CA THR A 159 -22.81 5.75 8.24
C THR A 159 -22.24 7.13 7.91
N GLY A 160 -20.93 7.30 7.99
CA GLY A 160 -20.22 8.51 7.58
C GLY A 160 -19.28 8.23 6.40
N ARG A 161 -18.29 9.10 6.23
CA ARG A 161 -17.28 9.00 5.18
C ARG A 161 -15.89 8.66 5.74
N LEU A 162 -15.17 7.81 5.01
CA LEU A 162 -13.73 7.63 5.08
C LEU A 162 -13.06 8.77 4.30
N CYS A 163 -12.44 9.71 4.99
CA CYS A 163 -11.67 10.74 4.34
C CYS A 163 -10.22 10.29 4.17
N LEU A 164 -9.80 10.17 2.91
CA LEU A 164 -8.42 9.92 2.49
C LEU A 164 -7.71 11.25 2.30
N VAL A 165 -6.54 11.40 2.92
CA VAL A 165 -5.76 12.63 2.96
C VAL A 165 -4.42 12.36 2.28
N GLY A 166 -4.17 13.08 1.18
CA GLY A 166 -2.99 12.93 0.34
C GLY A 166 -1.69 13.14 1.12
N GLY A 167 -0.82 12.13 1.12
CA GLY A 167 0.34 12.07 2.03
C GLY A 167 1.74 12.13 1.38
N GLY A 168 1.86 12.43 0.09
CA GLY A 168 3.14 12.67 -0.58
C GLY A 168 3.73 11.50 -1.38
N THR A 169 3.09 10.31 -1.38
CA THR A 169 3.44 9.27 -2.37
C THR A 169 2.74 9.59 -3.69
N MET A 170 3.53 9.79 -4.74
CA MET A 170 3.04 10.06 -6.08
C MET A 170 3.19 8.80 -6.93
N LEU A 171 2.17 8.47 -7.71
CA LEU A 171 2.21 7.42 -8.70
C LEU A 171 2.16 8.05 -10.09
N SER A 172 3.17 7.75 -10.90
CA SER A 172 3.18 8.09 -12.31
C SER A 172 2.70 6.90 -13.14
N PRO A 173 1.87 7.12 -14.18
CA PRO A 173 1.63 6.12 -15.21
C PRO A 173 2.95 5.67 -15.86
N ALA A 174 3.15 4.36 -16.06
CA ALA A 174 4.42 3.83 -16.58
C ALA A 174 4.86 4.38 -17.96
N GLY A 175 3.93 4.92 -18.76
CA GLY A 175 4.21 5.56 -20.04
C GLY A 175 4.16 7.09 -20.04
N ASP A 176 3.80 7.71 -18.91
CA ASP A 176 3.67 9.15 -18.77
C ASP A 176 4.14 9.63 -17.37
N PRO A 177 5.45 9.87 -17.20
CA PRO A 177 6.04 10.48 -16.00
C PRO A 177 5.41 11.81 -15.58
N ALA A 178 4.89 12.58 -16.54
CA ALA A 178 4.36 13.91 -16.28
C ALA A 178 2.97 13.86 -15.65
N ALA A 179 2.20 12.79 -15.88
CA ALA A 179 0.87 12.57 -15.32
C ALA A 179 0.89 11.98 -13.89
N ALA A 180 1.89 12.32 -13.08
CA ALA A 180 1.97 11.83 -11.70
C ALA A 180 0.81 12.36 -10.84
N GLU A 181 0.11 11.44 -10.16
CA GLU A 181 -1.00 11.74 -9.26
C GLU A 181 -0.73 11.19 -7.85
N SER A 182 -1.36 11.74 -6.82
CA SER A 182 -1.27 11.16 -5.47
C SER A 182 -1.84 9.74 -5.39
N LEU A 183 -1.23 8.91 -4.54
CA LEU A 183 -1.68 7.56 -4.23
C LEU A 183 -3.16 7.52 -3.82
N GLU A 184 -3.59 8.48 -3.00
CA GLU A 184 -4.94 8.58 -2.46
C GLU A 184 -5.97 8.95 -3.53
N ALA A 185 -5.61 9.82 -4.47
CA ALA A 185 -6.47 10.14 -5.62
C ALA A 185 -6.70 8.92 -6.52
N ILE A 186 -5.64 8.17 -6.80
CA ILE A 186 -5.74 6.90 -7.53
C ILE A 186 -6.55 5.89 -6.73
N ALA A 187 -6.34 5.83 -5.41
CA ALA A 187 -7.07 4.91 -4.55
C ALA A 187 -8.57 5.15 -4.61
N PHE A 188 -8.99 6.40 -4.47
CA PHE A 188 -10.39 6.79 -4.56
C PHE A 188 -11.00 6.45 -5.93
N ARG A 189 -10.28 6.73 -7.02
CA ARG A 189 -10.75 6.41 -8.38
C ARG A 189 -10.89 4.91 -8.64
N LYS A 190 -10.02 4.10 -8.02
CA LYS A 190 -10.04 2.64 -8.09
C LYS A 190 -11.02 2.00 -7.10
N LEU A 191 -11.59 2.74 -6.15
CA LEU A 191 -12.68 2.22 -5.33
C LEU A 191 -13.84 1.82 -6.22
N SER A 192 -14.46 0.68 -5.88
CA SER A 192 -15.70 0.26 -6.52
C SER A 192 -16.73 1.40 -6.48
N PRO A 193 -17.52 1.62 -7.54
CA PRO A 193 -18.57 2.64 -7.54
C PRO A 193 -19.54 2.56 -6.35
N TYR A 194 -19.65 1.37 -5.75
CA TYR A 194 -20.46 1.12 -4.54
C TYR A 194 -19.85 1.67 -3.25
N LEU A 195 -18.52 1.80 -3.19
CA LEU A 195 -17.78 2.31 -2.03
C LEU A 195 -17.43 3.79 -2.14
N GLN A 196 -17.44 4.35 -3.36
CA GLN A 196 -17.16 5.78 -3.61
C GLN A 196 -18.02 6.75 -2.77
N PRO A 197 -19.34 6.54 -2.55
CA PRO A 197 -20.16 7.44 -1.72
C PRO A 197 -19.71 7.52 -0.25
N TYR A 198 -19.03 6.46 0.22
CA TYR A 198 -18.51 6.31 1.57
C TYR A 198 -17.09 6.85 1.74
N ALA A 199 -16.46 7.34 0.67
CA ALA A 199 -15.12 7.90 0.72
C ALA A 199 -15.15 9.37 0.32
N LEU A 200 -14.16 10.12 0.81
CA LEU A 200 -13.90 11.50 0.44
C LEU A 200 -12.39 11.64 0.24
N THR A 201 -11.95 12.17 -0.89
CA THR A 201 -10.55 12.57 -1.08
C THR A 201 -10.52 13.89 -1.82
N TYR A 202 -9.40 14.59 -1.74
CA TYR A 202 -9.08 15.63 -2.70
C TYR A 202 -8.11 15.08 -3.75
N PRO A 203 -8.28 15.36 -5.05
CA PRO A 203 -7.27 15.04 -6.03
C PRO A 203 -6.11 16.02 -5.84
N ALA A 204 -4.99 15.58 -5.26
CA ALA A 204 -3.77 16.36 -5.37
C ALA A 204 -3.31 16.30 -6.82
N LEU A 205 -3.67 17.31 -7.61
CA LEU A 205 -2.91 17.67 -8.80
C LEU A 205 -1.58 18.18 -8.27
N ALA A 206 -0.49 17.53 -8.66
CA ALA A 206 0.84 18.08 -8.43
C ALA A 206 1.01 19.29 -9.35
N ASP A 207 0.47 20.44 -8.96
CA ASP A 207 0.93 21.71 -9.52
C ASP A 207 2.38 21.88 -9.06
N ARG A 208 3.31 21.44 -9.91
CA ARG A 208 4.76 21.63 -9.74
C ARG A 208 5.19 23.05 -10.08
N ASP A 209 4.25 23.93 -10.43
CA ASP A 209 4.53 25.23 -11.02
C ASP A 209 3.97 26.33 -10.13
N ASN A 210 4.65 26.56 -9.02
CA ASN A 210 4.90 27.87 -8.39
C ASN A 210 5.46 27.62 -7.00
N GLY A 211 6.61 28.21 -6.68
CA GLY A 211 7.32 28.11 -5.41
C GLY A 211 6.60 28.76 -4.21
N GLN A 212 5.27 28.64 -4.14
CA GLN A 212 4.46 28.95 -2.97
C GLN A 212 3.70 27.70 -2.56
N ALA A 213 3.91 27.31 -1.31
CA ALA A 213 3.21 26.25 -0.60
C ALA A 213 1.72 26.59 -0.42
N ASP A 214 0.96 26.62 -1.51
CA ASP A 214 -0.48 26.80 -1.45
C ASP A 214 -1.09 25.50 -0.90
N ASN A 215 -1.26 25.46 0.42
CA ASN A 215 -2.05 24.47 1.18
C ASN A 215 -3.54 24.41 0.73
N LYS A 216 -3.90 25.07 -0.37
CA LYS A 216 -5.26 25.23 -0.90
C LYS A 216 -5.98 23.88 -1.08
N PRO A 217 -5.38 22.81 -1.63
CA PRO A 217 -6.00 21.48 -1.68
C PRO A 217 -6.41 20.93 -0.30
N LEU A 218 -5.54 21.11 0.69
CA LEU A 218 -5.75 20.63 2.06
C LEU A 218 -6.79 21.49 2.79
N VAL A 219 -6.75 22.81 2.59
CA VAL A 219 -7.75 23.75 3.13
C VAL A 219 -9.14 23.42 2.56
N ASP A 220 -9.25 23.21 1.24
CA ASP A 220 -10.49 22.83 0.58
C ASP A 220 -11.02 21.49 1.10
N LEU A 221 -10.12 20.51 1.29
CA LEU A 221 -10.47 19.23 1.89
C LEU A 221 -10.99 19.42 3.32
N ALA A 222 -10.32 20.22 4.15
CA ALA A 222 -10.76 20.53 5.52
C ALA A 222 -12.16 21.15 5.53
N GLN A 223 -12.42 22.15 4.67
CA GLN A 223 -13.72 22.79 4.54
C GLN A 223 -14.84 21.81 4.11
N ARG A 224 -14.53 20.85 3.24
CA ARG A 224 -15.50 19.81 2.85
C ARG A 224 -15.72 18.80 3.97
N CYS A 225 -14.65 18.39 4.65
CA CYS A 225 -14.71 17.42 5.74
C CYS A 225 -15.51 17.93 6.93
N THR A 226 -15.40 19.22 7.29
CA THR A 226 -16.17 19.80 8.41
C THR A 226 -17.67 19.87 8.13
N ARG A 227 -18.10 19.84 6.86
CA ARG A 227 -19.51 19.87 6.45
C ARG A 227 -20.17 18.50 6.36
N VAL A 228 -19.42 17.42 6.57
CA VAL A 228 -19.90 16.05 6.34
C VAL A 228 -19.57 15.17 7.55
N PRO A 229 -20.39 14.15 7.85
CA PRO A 229 -20.08 13.23 8.93
C PRO A 229 -18.90 12.35 8.53
N VAL A 230 -17.72 12.60 9.11
CA VAL A 230 -16.53 11.77 8.95
C VAL A 230 -16.48 10.72 10.05
N THR A 231 -16.31 9.45 9.66
CA THR A 231 -16.19 8.31 10.58
C THR A 231 -14.78 7.76 10.64
N THR A 232 -13.97 7.98 9.60
CA THR A 232 -12.57 7.56 9.59
C THR A 232 -11.74 8.54 8.79
N LEU A 233 -10.55 8.86 9.30
CA LEU A 233 -9.52 9.60 8.56
C LEU A 233 -8.39 8.63 8.22
N ALA A 234 -7.84 8.73 7.01
CA ALA A 234 -6.67 7.96 6.60
C ALA A 234 -5.69 8.78 5.77
N GLY A 235 -4.39 8.69 6.04
CA GLY A 235 -3.36 9.45 5.31
C GLY A 235 -1.98 9.36 5.98
N SER A 236 -1.01 10.16 5.54
CA SER A 236 0.26 10.30 6.27
C SER A 236 0.06 11.08 7.56
N ALA A 237 0.89 10.81 8.58
CA ALA A 237 0.80 11.50 9.87
C ALA A 237 0.85 13.03 9.73
N ASP A 238 1.74 13.54 8.88
CA ASP A 238 1.92 14.98 8.64
C ASP A 238 0.71 15.61 7.94
N ALA A 239 0.17 14.95 6.90
CA ALA A 239 -0.98 15.47 6.17
C ALA A 239 -2.25 15.45 7.04
N LEU A 240 -2.42 14.41 7.86
CA LEU A 240 -3.49 14.33 8.84
C LEU A 240 -3.35 15.41 9.91
N ALA A 241 -2.18 15.61 10.50
CA ALA A 241 -1.96 16.66 11.48
C ALA A 241 -2.27 18.05 10.91
N ALA A 242 -1.84 18.32 9.68
CA ALA A 242 -2.14 19.57 8.99
C ALA A 242 -3.65 19.76 8.70
N LEU A 243 -4.34 18.68 8.28
CA LEU A 243 -5.79 18.70 8.09
C LEU A 243 -6.52 19.01 9.41
N LEU A 244 -6.14 18.34 10.50
CA LEU A 244 -6.76 18.53 11.82
C LEU A 244 -6.55 19.98 12.31
N ALA A 245 -5.33 20.50 12.21
CA ALA A 245 -5.04 21.88 12.57
C ALA A 245 -5.87 22.89 11.74
N HIS A 246 -6.09 22.62 10.45
CA HIS A 246 -6.95 23.45 9.60
C HIS A 246 -8.42 23.34 9.98
N ALA A 247 -8.93 22.14 10.25
CA ALA A 247 -10.30 21.91 10.67
C ALA A 247 -10.62 22.60 12.01
N LYS A 248 -9.71 22.54 12.98
CA LYS A 248 -9.83 23.27 14.26
C LYS A 248 -9.93 24.77 14.05
N ARG A 249 -9.02 25.36 13.26
CA ARG A 249 -9.05 26.80 12.95
C ARG A 249 -10.34 27.23 12.25
N LEU A 250 -10.87 26.41 11.34
CA LEU A 250 -12.11 26.72 10.60
C LEU A 250 -13.37 26.64 11.48
N THR A 251 -13.36 25.78 12.51
CA THR A 251 -14.54 25.53 13.35
C THR A 251 -14.48 26.23 14.70
N GLY A 252 -13.30 26.68 15.13
CA GLY A 252 -13.07 27.24 16.46
C GLY A 252 -13.09 26.21 17.58
N HIS A 253 -13.06 24.90 17.27
CA HIS A 253 -13.01 23.83 18.25
C HIS A 253 -11.58 23.34 18.48
N ASP A 254 -11.19 23.14 19.74
CA ASP A 254 -9.87 22.63 20.10
C ASP A 254 -9.75 21.10 19.98
N CYS A 255 -10.89 20.39 20.05
CA CYS A 255 -10.92 18.94 20.06
C CYS A 255 -11.56 18.37 18.78
N VAL A 256 -10.90 17.38 18.18
CA VAL A 256 -11.34 16.75 16.93
C VAL A 256 -12.69 16.04 17.08
N THR A 257 -12.99 15.48 18.25
CA THR A 257 -14.29 14.84 18.50
C THR A 257 -15.45 15.82 18.58
N SER A 258 -15.19 17.11 18.84
CA SER A 258 -16.21 18.16 18.76
C SER A 258 -16.58 18.47 17.31
N ILE A 259 -15.60 18.40 16.41
CA ILE A 259 -15.78 18.60 14.96
C ILE A 259 -16.49 17.39 14.35
N TRP A 260 -16.03 16.17 14.68
CA TRP A 260 -16.60 14.92 14.19
C TRP A 260 -17.00 13.99 15.35
N PRO A 261 -18.23 14.11 15.88
CA PRO A 261 -18.70 13.30 17.02
C PRO A 261 -18.77 11.80 16.73
N HIS A 262 -18.82 11.40 15.46
CA HIS A 262 -18.87 10.00 15.02
C HIS A 262 -17.52 9.49 14.51
N LEU A 263 -16.43 10.23 14.71
CA LEU A 263 -15.11 9.80 14.32
C LEU A 263 -14.70 8.57 15.13
N ALA A 264 -14.50 7.46 14.44
CA ALA A 264 -14.20 6.18 15.04
C ALA A 264 -12.70 5.95 15.21
N ALA A 265 -11.94 6.29 14.18
CA ALA A 265 -10.52 6.03 14.11
C ALA A 265 -9.80 6.95 13.12
N ILE A 266 -8.50 7.06 13.33
CA ILE A 266 -7.54 7.67 12.40
C ILE A 266 -6.52 6.60 12.05
N LEU A 267 -6.43 6.26 10.76
CA LEU A 267 -5.45 5.34 10.22
C LEU A 267 -4.31 6.16 9.63
N TYR A 268 -3.07 5.98 10.08
CA TYR A 268 -1.99 6.81 9.57
C TYR A 268 -0.77 6.00 9.18
N THR A 269 -0.06 6.47 8.17
CA THR A 269 1.28 5.98 7.84
C THR A 269 2.31 6.90 8.48
N SER A 270 3.26 6.35 9.21
CA SER A 270 4.39 7.12 9.71
C SER A 270 5.45 7.22 8.61
N SER A 271 6.01 8.41 8.42
CA SER A 271 7.34 8.53 7.81
C SER A 271 8.37 7.97 8.79
N THR A 272 9.61 7.77 8.36
CA THR A 272 10.70 7.24 9.22
C THR A 272 11.04 8.15 10.40
N LEU A 273 10.38 9.31 10.56
CA LEU A 273 10.60 10.26 11.64
C LEU A 273 9.49 10.14 12.72
N PRO A 274 9.84 9.93 14.00
CA PRO A 274 8.88 9.81 15.10
C PRO A 274 8.03 11.05 15.35
N LEU A 275 8.50 12.22 14.89
CA LEU A 275 7.87 13.51 15.12
C LEU A 275 6.46 13.60 14.53
N GLY A 276 6.20 12.89 13.43
CA GLY A 276 4.88 12.86 12.80
C GLY A 276 3.79 12.25 13.70
N ARG A 277 4.12 11.17 14.42
CA ARG A 277 3.17 10.50 15.33
C ARG A 277 2.80 11.40 16.52
N SER A 278 3.80 11.96 17.19
CA SER A 278 3.56 12.82 18.37
C SER A 278 2.70 14.03 18.01
N ARG A 279 3.05 14.71 16.91
CA ARG A 279 2.29 15.87 16.42
C ARG A 279 0.85 15.50 16.04
N LEU A 280 0.64 14.36 15.37
CA LEU A 280 -0.70 13.89 15.06
C LEU A 280 -1.52 13.65 16.33
N LEU A 281 -0.95 12.97 17.33
CA LEU A 281 -1.65 12.67 18.58
C LEU A 281 -1.97 13.92 19.40
N GLU A 282 -1.07 14.90 19.43
CA GLU A 282 -1.33 16.24 20.00
C GLU A 282 -2.49 16.93 19.29
N GLU A 283 -2.50 16.90 17.95
CA GLU A 283 -3.60 17.48 17.17
C GLU A 283 -4.91 16.73 17.33
N VAL A 284 -4.90 15.44 17.66
CA VAL A 284 -6.13 14.70 17.96
C VAL A 284 -6.76 15.18 19.27
N GLY A 285 -5.97 15.37 20.32
CA GLY A 285 -6.42 15.94 21.59
C GLY A 285 -7.45 15.10 22.38
N ASP A 286 -7.84 13.91 21.91
CA ASP A 286 -8.66 12.94 22.65
C ASP A 286 -7.94 11.58 22.72
N PRO A 287 -7.43 11.16 23.89
CA PRO A 287 -6.73 9.89 24.06
C PRO A 287 -7.63 8.66 23.88
N ARG A 288 -8.96 8.85 23.89
CA ARG A 288 -9.90 7.76 23.64
C ARG A 288 -9.97 7.44 22.15
N LEU A 289 -9.70 8.40 21.27
CA LEU A 289 -9.81 8.21 19.82
C LEU A 289 -8.76 7.21 19.34
N LEU A 290 -9.21 6.23 18.55
CA LEU A 290 -8.35 5.16 18.10
C LEU A 290 -7.45 5.65 16.95
N CYS A 291 -6.16 5.74 17.18
CA CYS A 291 -5.18 6.05 16.15
C CYS A 291 -4.36 4.80 15.87
N LEU A 292 -4.45 4.25 14.65
CA LEU A 292 -3.73 3.04 14.25
C LEU A 292 -2.66 3.37 13.23
N GLU A 293 -1.42 3.03 13.55
CA GLU A 293 -0.32 3.12 12.61
C GLU A 293 -0.36 1.99 11.57
N MET A 294 -0.05 2.32 10.33
CA MET A 294 0.06 1.39 9.20
C MET A 294 1.44 1.54 8.56
N VAL A 295 2.21 0.45 8.54
CA VAL A 295 3.49 0.38 7.84
C VAL A 295 3.23 -0.06 6.40
N LEU A 296 2.99 0.93 5.54
CA LEU A 296 2.80 0.73 4.11
C LEU A 296 4.03 1.24 3.37
N ARG A 297 4.56 0.40 2.49
CA ARG A 297 5.69 0.74 1.61
C ARG A 297 5.21 0.66 0.16
N PRO A 298 5.77 1.44 -0.78
CA PRO A 298 5.43 1.29 -2.20
C PRO A 298 5.61 -0.14 -2.72
N GLU A 299 6.53 -0.90 -2.13
CA GLU A 299 6.82 -2.29 -2.44
C GLU A 299 5.81 -3.29 -1.84
N GLY A 300 5.04 -2.90 -0.81
CA GLY A 300 4.07 -3.76 -0.14
C GLY A 300 3.61 -3.29 1.24
N ALA A 301 2.46 -3.78 1.69
CA ALA A 301 1.96 -3.56 3.05
C ALA A 301 2.66 -4.50 4.04
N VAL A 302 3.26 -3.95 5.10
CA VAL A 302 4.10 -4.72 6.04
C VAL A 302 3.35 -5.07 7.32
N ALA A 303 2.86 -4.06 8.04
CA ALA A 303 2.29 -4.22 9.38
C ALA A 303 1.21 -3.18 9.69
N ILE A 304 0.33 -3.49 10.62
CA ILE A 304 -0.70 -2.57 11.15
C ILE A 304 -0.71 -2.65 12.67
N GLU A 305 -0.86 -1.53 13.36
CA GLU A 305 -1.01 -1.48 14.81
C GLU A 305 -2.27 -2.27 15.24
N ASP A 306 -2.06 -3.32 16.03
CA ASP A 306 -3.14 -4.11 16.61
C ASP A 306 -3.51 -3.49 17.97
N PRO A 307 -4.70 -2.85 18.10
CA PRO A 307 -5.07 -2.10 19.31
C PRO A 307 -5.21 -2.99 20.55
N ARG A 308 -5.32 -4.31 20.37
CA ARG A 308 -5.36 -5.28 21.48
C ARG A 308 -4.01 -5.47 22.14
N HIS A 309 -2.94 -5.24 21.38
CA HIS A 309 -1.56 -5.48 21.81
C HIS A 309 -0.71 -4.21 21.85
N ARG A 310 -1.21 -3.10 21.27
CA ARG A 310 -0.48 -1.81 21.16
C ARG A 310 0.88 -1.98 20.49
N GLY A 311 0.94 -2.78 19.42
CA GLY A 311 2.15 -3.07 18.66
C GLY A 311 1.84 -3.33 17.18
N LEU A 312 2.83 -3.13 16.30
CA LEU A 312 2.66 -3.30 14.86
C LEU A 312 2.64 -4.79 14.51
N ARG A 313 1.47 -5.32 14.15
CA ARG A 313 1.33 -6.72 13.77
C ARG A 313 1.71 -6.93 12.32
N LEU A 314 2.64 -7.87 12.06
CA LEU A 314 2.99 -8.30 10.70
C LEU A 314 1.78 -8.88 9.97
N LEU A 315 1.70 -8.64 8.67
CA LEU A 315 0.62 -9.08 7.79
C LEU A 315 1.05 -10.27 6.89
N PRO A 316 1.06 -11.52 7.39
CA PRO A 316 1.70 -12.64 6.70
C PRO A 316 0.92 -13.18 5.48
N ASP A 317 -0.32 -12.77 5.27
CA ASP A 317 -1.22 -13.31 4.25
C ASP A 317 -1.72 -12.28 3.23
N HIS A 318 -1.10 -11.10 3.20
CA HIS A 318 -1.45 -10.02 2.26
C HIS A 318 -0.70 -10.11 0.93
N GLY A 319 -0.23 -11.29 0.53
CA GLY A 319 0.43 -11.48 -0.77
C GLY A 319 1.86 -10.94 -0.84
N ILE A 320 2.42 -10.47 0.28
CA ILE A 320 3.81 -10.02 0.40
C ILE A 320 4.61 -11.10 1.14
N TYR A 321 5.77 -11.46 0.60
CA TYR A 321 6.71 -12.36 1.26
C TYR A 321 7.85 -11.55 1.90
N PHE A 322 8.13 -11.84 3.16
CA PHE A 322 9.10 -11.13 3.99
C PHE A 322 10.28 -12.01 4.35
N GLU A 323 11.47 -11.43 4.19
CA GLU A 323 12.71 -11.99 4.73
C GLU A 323 13.36 -10.95 5.66
N PHE A 324 14.02 -11.44 6.69
CA PHE A 324 14.61 -10.63 7.76
C PHE A 324 16.11 -10.90 7.79
N VAL A 325 16.89 -9.85 7.53
CA VAL A 325 18.35 -9.91 7.51
C VAL A 325 18.88 -9.29 8.80
N PRO A 326 19.60 -10.02 9.67
CA PRO A 326 20.22 -9.42 10.85
C PRO A 326 21.06 -8.20 10.44
N VAL A 327 20.89 -7.07 11.12
CA VAL A 327 21.57 -5.81 10.72
C VAL A 327 23.09 -5.95 10.76
N ASP A 328 23.62 -6.73 11.71
CA ASP A 328 25.04 -7.04 11.85
C ASP A 328 25.62 -7.93 10.72
N GLN A 329 24.75 -8.51 9.89
CA GLN A 329 25.16 -9.35 8.76
C GLN A 329 25.06 -8.65 7.40
N LEU A 330 24.49 -7.44 7.33
CA LEU A 330 24.18 -6.77 6.06
C LEU A 330 25.38 -6.61 5.12
N ASP A 331 26.56 -6.33 5.67
CA ASP A 331 27.79 -6.10 4.88
C ASP A 331 28.49 -7.39 4.46
N ARG A 332 27.93 -8.56 4.83
CA ARG A 332 28.47 -9.85 4.41
C ARG A 332 28.09 -10.13 2.95
N PRO A 333 28.96 -10.78 2.16
CA PRO A 333 28.66 -11.09 0.76
C PRO A 333 27.47 -12.04 0.58
N ARG A 334 27.14 -12.83 1.61
CA ARG A 334 25.99 -13.72 1.65
C ARG A 334 25.36 -13.65 3.04
N PRO A 335 24.56 -12.60 3.32
CA PRO A 335 23.98 -12.42 4.62
C PRO A 335 22.92 -13.50 4.87
N GLU A 336 22.79 -13.92 6.12
CA GLU A 336 21.74 -14.85 6.52
C GLU A 336 20.36 -14.19 6.36
N ARG A 337 19.42 -14.92 5.76
CA ARG A 337 18.04 -14.50 5.58
C ARG A 337 17.13 -15.39 6.38
N LEU A 338 16.38 -14.79 7.29
CA LEU A 338 15.45 -15.47 8.17
C LEU A 338 14.01 -15.22 7.72
N SER A 339 13.13 -16.20 7.96
CA SER A 339 11.68 -16.03 7.88
C SER A 339 11.15 -15.48 9.20
N ALA A 340 9.92 -14.99 9.21
CA ALA A 340 9.25 -14.50 10.42
C ALA A 340 9.15 -15.55 11.55
N ALA A 341 9.31 -16.84 11.25
CA ALA A 341 9.34 -17.91 12.26
C ALA A 341 10.74 -18.12 12.87
N GLU A 342 11.79 -17.74 12.15
CA GLU A 342 13.20 -17.97 12.51
C GLU A 342 13.83 -16.78 13.27
N VAL A 343 13.24 -15.58 13.14
CA VAL A 343 13.71 -14.34 13.80
C VAL A 343 13.79 -14.46 15.32
N LYS A 344 14.71 -13.75 15.95
CA LYS A 344 14.86 -13.66 17.41
C LYS A 344 14.26 -12.36 17.93
N VAL A 345 13.54 -12.45 19.05
CA VAL A 345 12.96 -11.27 19.72
C VAL A 345 14.09 -10.34 20.18
N GLY A 346 13.89 -9.04 20.02
CA GLY A 346 14.85 -8.01 20.44
C GLY A 346 16.01 -7.77 19.47
N VAL A 347 16.19 -8.60 18.44
CA VAL A 347 17.22 -8.41 17.41
C VAL A 347 16.70 -7.50 16.30
N PRO A 348 17.48 -6.48 15.87
CA PRO A 348 17.11 -5.65 14.72
C PRO A 348 17.38 -6.37 13.40
N TYR A 349 16.41 -6.31 12.49
CA TYR A 349 16.47 -6.93 11.17
C TYR A 349 16.16 -5.92 10.08
N ALA A 350 16.98 -5.85 9.04
CA ALA A 350 16.61 -5.20 7.80
C ALA A 350 15.55 -6.04 7.07
N LEU A 351 14.53 -5.34 6.59
CA LEU A 351 13.40 -5.95 5.89
C LEU A 351 13.70 -6.09 4.40
N ALA A 352 13.62 -7.33 3.90
CA ALA A 352 13.58 -7.63 2.48
C ALA A 352 12.17 -8.07 2.07
N ILE A 353 11.69 -7.53 0.95
CA ILE A 353 10.33 -7.76 0.46
C ILE A 353 10.37 -8.43 -0.92
N SER A 354 9.51 -9.45 -1.10
CA SER A 354 9.09 -9.90 -2.42
C SER A 354 7.59 -9.69 -2.59
N SER A 355 7.18 -9.10 -3.70
CA SER A 355 5.81 -8.63 -3.90
C SER A 355 5.29 -8.89 -5.32
N PRO A 356 3.96 -8.90 -5.53
CA PRO A 356 3.36 -9.19 -6.81
C PRO A 356 3.45 -8.01 -7.80
N ALA A 357 4.51 -7.20 -7.73
CA ALA A 357 4.90 -6.24 -8.77
C ALA A 357 6.27 -6.57 -9.36
N GLY A 358 6.80 -7.78 -9.10
CA GLY A 358 8.13 -8.17 -9.58
C GLY A 358 9.27 -7.58 -8.75
N VAL A 359 8.96 -7.12 -7.54
CA VAL A 359 9.97 -6.82 -6.52
C VAL A 359 10.37 -8.16 -5.89
N TRP A 360 11.64 -8.52 -5.96
CA TRP A 360 12.16 -9.82 -5.50
C TRP A 360 13.33 -9.62 -4.55
N ALA A 361 13.24 -10.17 -3.34
CA ALA A 361 14.28 -10.10 -2.30
C ALA A 361 14.86 -8.67 -2.13
N CYS A 362 13.99 -7.66 -2.17
CA CYS A 362 14.39 -6.25 -2.22
C CYS A 362 14.50 -5.67 -0.81
N LEU A 363 15.68 -5.14 -0.46
CA LEU A 363 15.91 -4.42 0.78
C LEU A 363 15.23 -3.05 0.72
N VAL A 364 14.19 -2.86 1.53
CA VAL A 364 13.35 -1.64 1.48
C VAL A 364 13.84 -0.53 2.42
N GLY A 365 15.01 -0.68 3.03
CA GLY A 365 15.59 0.33 3.94
C GLY A 365 14.78 0.55 5.22
N SER A 366 13.95 -0.42 5.61
CA SER A 366 13.29 -0.44 6.92
C SER A 366 14.00 -1.44 7.82
N VAL A 367 14.23 -1.08 9.07
CA VAL A 367 14.64 -2.02 10.12
C VAL A 367 13.49 -2.25 11.07
N VAL A 368 13.25 -3.51 11.37
CA VAL A 368 12.21 -3.95 12.30
C VAL A 368 12.84 -4.78 13.40
N ARG A 369 12.24 -4.71 14.58
CA ARG A 369 12.58 -5.54 15.72
C ARG A 369 11.33 -6.28 16.19
N PHE A 370 11.42 -7.59 16.33
CA PHE A 370 10.30 -8.37 16.87
C PHE A 370 10.24 -8.19 18.39
N GLU A 371 9.08 -7.80 18.90
CA GLU A 371 8.77 -7.85 20.34
C GLU A 371 8.21 -9.21 20.72
N ARG A 372 7.49 -9.85 19.79
CA ARG A 372 6.79 -11.11 19.99
C ARG A 372 6.68 -11.84 18.65
N ARG A 373 6.74 -13.17 18.68
CA ARG A 373 6.58 -14.02 17.46
C ARG A 373 5.14 -14.47 17.20
N ASP A 374 4.36 -14.69 18.25
CA ASP A 374 2.97 -15.15 18.16
C ASP A 374 2.06 -14.40 19.15
N PRO A 375 1.20 -13.47 18.67
CA PRO A 375 1.18 -12.94 17.31
C PRO A 375 2.49 -12.20 16.97
N PRO A 376 2.88 -12.10 15.69
CA PRO A 376 4.11 -11.43 15.26
C PRO A 376 3.98 -9.91 15.41
N LEU A 377 4.51 -9.38 16.51
CA LEU A 377 4.51 -7.94 16.80
C LEU A 377 5.90 -7.36 16.57
N LEU A 378 5.92 -6.23 15.88
CA LEU A 378 7.09 -5.52 15.41
C LEU A 378 7.14 -4.13 16.04
N GLN A 379 8.35 -3.62 16.14
CA GLN A 379 8.64 -2.20 16.25
C GLN A 379 9.44 -1.79 15.02
N LEU A 380 9.11 -0.64 14.45
CA LEU A 380 10.02 0.04 13.54
C LEU A 380 11.19 0.60 14.35
N VAL A 381 12.39 0.26 13.94
CA VAL A 381 13.61 0.87 14.49
C VAL A 381 13.96 2.00 13.54
N GLU A 382 14.23 3.19 14.09
CA GLU A 382 14.72 4.29 13.28
C GLU A 382 15.93 3.83 12.46
N ALA A 383 15.84 4.05 11.16
CA ALA A 383 16.92 3.80 10.22
C ALA A 383 18.01 4.88 10.40
N GLY A 384 18.58 5.00 11.60
CA GLY A 384 19.82 5.76 11.79
C GLY A 384 20.88 5.20 10.83
N ASN A 385 21.55 6.08 10.08
CA ASN A 385 22.70 5.83 9.19
C ASN A 385 22.65 4.63 8.22
N LEU A 386 21.55 3.89 8.08
CA LEU A 386 21.50 2.72 7.18
C LEU A 386 21.74 3.13 5.73
N TRP A 387 21.18 4.25 5.28
CA TRP A 387 21.46 4.79 3.94
C TRP A 387 22.91 5.26 3.73
N GLN A 388 23.66 5.49 4.82
CA GLN A 388 25.10 5.77 4.78
C GLN A 388 25.95 4.48 4.78
N GLN A 389 25.35 3.31 5.04
CA GLN A 389 26.06 2.04 4.90
C GLN A 389 26.17 1.68 3.42
N PRO A 390 27.35 1.18 2.96
CA PRO A 390 27.58 0.86 1.55
C PRO A 390 26.51 -0.06 0.94
N SER A 391 25.98 -0.99 1.73
CA SER A 391 24.95 -1.98 1.36
C SER A 391 23.57 -1.37 1.05
N PHE A 392 23.35 -0.10 1.41
CA PHE A 392 22.13 0.68 1.18
C PHE A 392 22.39 2.00 0.46
N SER A 393 23.65 2.45 0.39
CA SER A 393 24.05 3.61 -0.40
C SER A 393 23.75 3.32 -1.87
N MET A 394 22.72 3.98 -2.39
CA MET A 394 22.46 4.04 -3.81
C MET A 394 23.72 4.57 -4.49
N PRO A 395 24.36 3.85 -5.43
CA PRO A 395 25.41 4.45 -6.23
C PRO A 395 24.81 5.69 -6.89
N ALA A 396 25.51 6.82 -6.78
CA ALA A 396 25.11 8.05 -7.44
C ALA A 396 24.78 7.70 -8.89
N VAL A 397 23.53 7.93 -9.30
CA VAL A 397 23.14 7.75 -10.70
C VAL A 397 23.98 8.75 -11.47
N ALA A 398 24.93 8.25 -12.25
CA ALA A 398 25.74 9.07 -13.13
C ALA A 398 24.79 9.75 -14.12
N GLU A 399 24.80 11.08 -14.04
CA GLU A 399 23.98 12.05 -14.76
C GLU A 399 22.47 12.01 -14.50
N PRO A 400 21.84 13.16 -14.23
CA PRO A 400 20.40 13.26 -14.24
C PRO A 400 19.92 12.92 -15.65
N VAL A 401 19.05 11.92 -15.78
CA VAL A 401 18.15 11.85 -16.94
C VAL A 401 17.22 13.06 -16.83
N THR A 402 17.74 14.21 -17.22
CA THR A 402 16.92 15.35 -17.58
C THR A 402 16.03 14.87 -18.71
N ALA A 403 14.77 15.32 -18.71
CA ALA A 403 13.81 15.07 -19.80
C ALA A 403 14.32 15.55 -21.19
N ALA A 404 15.55 16.06 -21.27
CA ALA A 404 16.26 16.51 -22.45
C ALA A 404 17.12 15.44 -23.14
N HIS A 405 17.42 14.30 -22.50
CA HIS A 405 18.02 13.18 -23.25
C HIS A 405 16.92 12.48 -24.06
N ALA A 406 16.78 12.99 -25.28
CA ALA A 406 15.89 12.52 -26.33
C ALA A 406 15.73 10.99 -26.30
N PHE A 407 14.55 10.55 -25.84
CA PHE A 407 14.05 9.22 -26.17
C PHE A 407 14.13 9.07 -27.69
N PRO A 408 14.79 8.04 -28.24
CA PRO A 408 14.75 7.84 -29.68
C PRO A 408 13.29 7.59 -30.06
N ALA A 409 12.69 8.56 -30.76
CA ALA A 409 11.39 8.40 -31.36
C ALA A 409 11.46 7.18 -32.30
N GLN A 410 10.77 6.10 -31.95
CA GLN A 410 10.62 5.00 -32.89
C GLN A 410 9.83 5.51 -34.12
N PRO A 411 10.27 5.20 -35.35
CA PRO A 411 9.51 5.55 -36.54
C PRO A 411 8.16 4.80 -36.54
N PRO A 412 7.09 5.39 -37.08
CA PRO A 412 5.76 4.79 -37.04
C PRO A 412 5.75 3.45 -37.77
N HIS A 413 5.42 2.37 -37.05
CA HIS A 413 5.19 1.07 -37.64
C HIS A 413 4.09 1.17 -38.71
N ARG A 414 4.44 0.78 -39.95
CA ARG A 414 3.49 0.57 -41.04
C ARG A 414 2.42 -0.41 -40.58
N ARG A 415 1.15 0.03 -40.58
CA ARG A 415 -0.01 -0.85 -40.47
C ARG A 415 -0.01 -1.84 -41.63
N SER A 416 0.22 -3.12 -41.36
CA SER A 416 -0.22 -4.21 -42.24
C SER A 416 -1.62 -4.66 -41.80
N ALA A 417 -2.56 -4.60 -42.72
CA ALA A 417 -3.95 -5.00 -42.57
C ALA A 417 -4.14 -6.54 -42.61
N GLY A 418 -5.27 -6.99 -42.06
CA GLY A 418 -5.78 -8.38 -42.07
C GLY A 418 -5.47 -9.11 -40.76
N THR A 419 -6.40 -9.68 -39.97
CA THR A 419 -7.65 -10.41 -40.25
C THR A 419 -8.39 -10.55 -38.88
N PRO A 420 -9.72 -10.78 -38.81
CA PRO A 420 -10.59 -10.18 -37.78
C PRO A 420 -10.67 -10.90 -36.43
N ALA A 421 -11.20 -10.13 -35.47
CA ALA A 421 -11.44 -10.43 -34.08
C ALA A 421 -12.23 -11.73 -33.82
N ALA A 422 -11.73 -12.54 -32.88
CA ALA A 422 -12.53 -13.51 -32.15
C ALA A 422 -13.11 -12.84 -30.89
N HIS A 423 -14.43 -12.90 -30.73
CA HIS A 423 -15.14 -12.41 -29.56
C HIS A 423 -14.72 -13.15 -28.26
N PRO A 424 -14.73 -12.47 -27.10
CA PRO A 424 -14.39 -13.08 -25.82
C PRO A 424 -15.54 -13.95 -25.30
N GLY A 425 -15.26 -15.25 -25.16
CA GLY A 425 -16.09 -16.18 -24.41
C GLY A 425 -16.10 -15.83 -22.92
N THR A 426 -17.29 -15.60 -22.40
CA THR A 426 -17.65 -15.42 -21.00
C THR A 426 -17.37 -16.68 -20.17
N SER A 427 -16.77 -16.52 -18.99
CA SER A 427 -17.16 -17.29 -17.79
C SER A 427 -16.59 -16.67 -16.50
N PHE A 428 -17.41 -15.79 -15.93
CA PHE A 428 -17.48 -15.60 -14.47
C PHE A 428 -18.23 -16.80 -13.89
N ARG A 429 -17.70 -17.45 -12.85
CA ARG A 429 -18.51 -18.19 -11.86
C ARG A 429 -18.11 -17.74 -10.47
N SER A 430 -18.95 -16.88 -9.88
CA SER A 430 -18.94 -16.57 -8.47
C SER A 430 -19.62 -17.69 -7.68
N ALA A 431 -19.02 -18.02 -6.54
CA ALA A 431 -19.53 -19.00 -5.59
C ALA A 431 -20.68 -18.40 -4.76
N LEU A 432 -21.90 -18.42 -5.30
CA LEU A 432 -23.14 -18.20 -4.57
C LEU A 432 -24.29 -18.98 -5.23
N SER A 433 -24.30 -20.30 -5.08
CA SER A 433 -25.56 -21.08 -5.03
C SER A 433 -25.27 -22.46 -4.44
N ALA A 434 -25.64 -22.64 -3.18
CA ALA A 434 -25.82 -23.94 -2.58
C ALA A 434 -27.27 -24.02 -2.09
N HIS A 435 -27.91 -25.15 -2.45
CA HIS A 435 -29.12 -25.75 -1.86
C HIS A 435 -30.51 -25.23 -2.26
N ALA A 436 -31.16 -26.01 -3.14
CA ALA A 436 -32.53 -26.54 -3.03
C ALA A 436 -32.70 -27.50 -4.25
N GLY A 437 -32.78 -28.83 -4.13
CA GLY A 437 -33.85 -29.68 -3.61
C GLY A 437 -34.17 -30.68 -4.74
N ARG A 438 -34.00 -32.01 -4.55
CA ARG A 438 -35.10 -33.03 -4.56
C ARG A 438 -36.23 -32.66 -5.52
N GLU A 439 -36.56 -33.42 -6.57
CA GLU A 439 -36.76 -34.87 -6.70
C GLU A 439 -36.27 -35.43 -8.04
#